data_AF-A0A382AD57-F1
#
_entry.id   AF-A0A382AD57-F1
#
_cell.length_a   1.000
_cell.length_b   1.000
_cell.length_c   1.000
_cell.angle_alpha   90.00
_cell.angle_beta   90.00
_cell.angle_gamma   90.00
#
_symmetry.space_group_name_H-M   'P 1'
#
loop_
_entity.id
_entity.type
_entity.pdbx_description
1 polymer ?
#
loop_
_entity_poly.entity_id
_entity_poly.type
_entity_poly.pdbx_seq_one_letter_code
_entity_poly.pdbx_strand_id
1 'polypeptide(L)'
;MKRDKISLVVVIMGAFAMVGAITLATYSPGVSLAQDNAAVASAIFKDHECWGCHTVQSAKIELDVGDLEPDEVDEDAPDLSDAGLKHDQEWIMQYLKKKVKLNDEKHEKKFRGTDEEFETLTAWLSALKTEAK
;
A
#
# COMPACT_ATOMS: atom_id res chain seq x y z
N MET A 1 2.35 -27.19 -56.76
CA MET A 1 3.32 -27.65 -55.73
C MET A 1 2.55 -27.67 -54.41
N LYS A 2 2.41 -28.70 -53.58
CA LYS A 2 2.90 -30.09 -53.40
C LYS A 2 1.76 -30.72 -52.53
N ARG A 3 1.04 -31.77 -52.95
CA ARG A 3 1.19 -33.17 -52.45
C ARG A 3 1.37 -33.17 -50.91
N ASP A 4 0.45 -33.70 -50.07
CA ASP A 4 0.12 -35.13 -49.95
C ASP A 4 -1.10 -35.43 -49.05
N LYS A 5 -1.63 -36.64 -49.24
CA LYS A 5 -2.71 -37.32 -48.51
C LYS A 5 -2.27 -37.70 -47.09
N ILE A 6 -3.22 -38.03 -46.20
CA ILE A 6 -3.32 -39.31 -45.46
C ILE A 6 -4.34 -39.15 -44.32
N SER A 7 -5.41 -39.92 -44.41
CA SER A 7 -6.31 -40.23 -43.29
C SER A 7 -5.65 -41.32 -42.46
N LEU A 8 -5.51 -41.13 -41.15
CA LEU A 8 -5.10 -42.18 -40.22
C LEU A 8 -5.89 -42.05 -38.90
N VAL A 9 -6.83 -42.97 -38.74
CA VAL A 9 -7.44 -43.37 -37.47
C VAL A 9 -6.36 -44.03 -36.62
N VAL A 10 -6.13 -43.60 -35.38
CA VAL A 10 -5.68 -44.48 -34.27
C VAL A 10 -6.24 -43.97 -32.94
N VAL A 11 -7.06 -44.83 -32.35
CA VAL A 11 -7.54 -44.86 -30.96
C VAL A 11 -6.37 -45.00 -30.01
N ILE A 12 -6.29 -44.18 -28.96
CA ILE A 12 -5.75 -44.64 -27.67
C ILE A 12 -6.42 -43.91 -26.52
N MET A 13 -7.35 -44.62 -25.88
CA MET A 13 -7.79 -44.38 -24.50
C MET A 13 -6.54 -44.42 -23.59
N GLY A 14 -6.16 -43.26 -23.05
CA GLY A 14 -5.21 -43.16 -21.97
C GLY A 14 -5.93 -42.66 -20.73
N ALA A 15 -6.31 -43.58 -19.85
CA ALA A 15 -6.82 -43.27 -18.52
C ALA A 15 -5.73 -42.55 -17.71
N PHE A 16 -5.81 -41.22 -17.63
CA PHE A 16 -5.07 -40.46 -16.63
C PHE A 16 -5.95 -40.31 -15.39
N ALA A 17 -5.58 -41.06 -14.36
CA ALA A 17 -6.13 -40.94 -13.02
C ALA A 17 -6.08 -39.47 -12.59
N MET A 18 -7.25 -38.87 -12.35
CA MET A 18 -7.36 -37.60 -11.65
C MET A 18 -6.95 -37.82 -10.20
N VAL A 19 -5.68 -37.53 -9.89
CA VAL A 19 -5.29 -37.09 -8.54
C VAL A 19 -5.14 -35.57 -8.64
N GLY A 20 -6.29 -34.90 -8.73
CA GLY A 20 -6.36 -33.44 -8.64
C GLY A 20 -6.18 -33.06 -7.18
N ALA A 21 -5.02 -32.49 -6.86
CA ALA A 21 -4.66 -32.02 -5.54
C ALA A 21 -5.77 -31.16 -4.92
N ILE A 22 -6.25 -31.57 -3.73
CA ILE A 22 -7.03 -30.70 -2.86
C ILE A 22 -6.08 -29.60 -2.41
N THR A 23 -6.13 -28.43 -3.04
CA THR A 23 -5.52 -27.23 -2.49
C THR A 23 -6.32 -26.86 -1.24
N LEU A 24 -5.82 -27.24 -0.06
CA LEU A 24 -6.28 -26.67 1.20
C LEU A 24 -6.00 -25.17 1.13
N ALA A 25 -7.02 -24.38 0.82
CA ALA A 25 -7.01 -22.95 1.05
C ALA A 25 -6.93 -22.74 2.57
N THR A 26 -5.71 -22.54 3.08
CA THR A 26 -5.50 -22.09 4.45
C THR A 26 -6.02 -20.66 4.54
N TYR A 27 -7.28 -20.51 4.96
CA TYR A 27 -7.85 -19.22 5.33
C TYR A 27 -7.15 -18.75 6.61
N SER A 28 -6.08 -17.96 6.45
CA SER A 28 -5.42 -17.28 7.57
C SER A 28 -6.20 -16.00 7.88
N PRO A 29 -6.95 -15.96 9.00
CA PRO A 29 -7.75 -14.77 9.35
C PRO A 29 -6.87 -13.53 9.61
N GLY A 30 -5.57 -13.69 9.85
CA GLY A 30 -4.64 -12.59 10.10
C GLY A 30 -4.29 -11.73 8.88
N VAL A 31 -4.39 -12.27 7.65
CA VAL A 31 -4.07 -11.48 6.44
C VAL A 31 -5.22 -10.56 6.06
N SER A 32 -6.47 -10.98 6.27
CA SER A 32 -7.64 -10.15 5.96
C SER A 32 -7.67 -8.88 6.79
N LEU A 33 -7.56 -8.98 8.12
CA LEU A 33 -7.61 -7.82 9.02
C LEU A 33 -6.48 -6.81 8.75
N ALA A 34 -5.27 -7.28 8.43
CA ALA A 34 -4.15 -6.40 8.11
C ALA A 34 -4.36 -5.67 6.76
N GLN A 35 -4.93 -6.37 5.78
CA GLN A 35 -5.30 -5.80 4.48
C GLN A 35 -6.44 -4.77 4.63
N ASP A 36 -7.44 -5.09 5.46
CA ASP A 36 -8.57 -4.21 5.75
C ASP A 36 -8.09 -2.92 6.43
N ASN A 37 -7.19 -3.03 7.41
CA ASN A 37 -6.59 -1.86 8.08
C ASN A 37 -5.74 -1.02 7.13
N ALA A 38 -4.98 -1.64 6.23
CA ALA A 38 -4.19 -0.90 5.23
C ALA A 38 -5.08 -0.14 4.23
N ALA A 39 -6.20 -0.73 3.83
CA ALA A 39 -7.17 -0.06 2.95
C ALA A 39 -7.84 1.14 3.65
N VAL A 40 -8.24 0.97 4.92
CA VAL A 40 -8.81 2.06 5.73
C VAL A 40 -7.79 3.19 5.94
N ALA A 41 -6.55 2.86 6.32
CA ALA A 41 -5.50 3.86 6.50
C ALA A 41 -5.16 4.60 5.19
N SER A 42 -5.14 3.90 4.06
CA SER A 42 -4.93 4.51 2.74
C SER A 42 -6.08 5.44 2.35
N ALA A 43 -7.32 5.15 2.77
CA ALA A 43 -8.44 6.06 2.58
C ALA A 43 -8.28 7.32 3.44
N ILE A 44 -7.97 7.17 4.74
CA ILE A 44 -7.69 8.29 5.65
C ILE A 44 -6.55 9.16 5.11
N PHE A 45 -5.49 8.56 4.57
CA PHE A 45 -4.37 9.28 3.98
C PHE A 45 -4.81 10.21 2.84
N LYS A 46 -5.76 9.77 2.01
CA LYS A 46 -6.30 10.55 0.88
C LYS A 46 -7.35 11.56 1.34
N ASP A 47 -8.24 11.17 2.25
CA ASP A 47 -9.30 12.02 2.79
C ASP A 47 -8.73 13.22 3.56
N HIS A 48 -7.55 13.06 4.17
CA HIS A 48 -6.79 14.14 4.81
C HIS A 48 -5.68 14.70 3.92
N GLU A 49 -5.78 14.48 2.60
CA GLU A 49 -4.98 15.11 1.54
C GLU A 49 -3.46 14.95 1.72
N CYS A 50 -3.01 13.90 2.40
CA CYS A 50 -1.58 13.65 2.62
C CYS A 50 -0.85 13.37 1.29
N TRP A 51 -1.59 12.86 0.31
CA TRP A 51 -1.13 12.65 -1.07
C TRP A 51 -0.87 13.94 -1.86
N GLY A 52 -1.21 15.11 -1.32
CA GLY A 52 -0.93 16.39 -1.93
C GLY A 52 0.56 16.74 -1.87
N CYS A 53 1.29 16.19 -0.90
CA CYS A 53 2.74 16.37 -0.76
C CYS A 53 3.49 15.03 -0.80
N HIS A 54 2.90 13.96 -0.24
CA HIS A 54 3.60 12.69 -0.06
C HIS A 54 3.14 11.61 -1.03
N THR A 55 4.09 10.81 -1.50
CA THR A 55 3.82 9.55 -2.19
C THR A 55 3.96 8.35 -1.23
N VAL A 56 3.30 7.24 -1.57
CA VAL A 56 3.52 5.94 -0.93
C VAL A 56 3.59 4.87 -2.02
N GLN A 57 4.72 4.78 -2.70
CA GLN A 57 4.93 3.84 -3.81
C GLN A 57 4.65 2.38 -3.43
N SER A 58 5.02 1.96 -2.22
CA SER A 58 4.72 0.61 -1.70
C SER A 58 3.22 0.29 -1.60
N ALA A 59 2.38 1.32 -1.47
CA ALA A 59 0.93 1.24 -1.48
C ALA A 59 0.28 1.72 -2.79
N LYS A 60 1.10 2.05 -3.80
CA LYS A 60 0.67 2.62 -5.10
C LYS A 60 -0.15 3.90 -4.94
N ILE A 61 0.25 4.76 -4.00
CA ILE A 61 -0.30 6.10 -3.86
C ILE A 61 0.68 7.06 -4.53
N GLU A 62 0.20 7.72 -5.57
CA GLU A 62 0.92 8.77 -6.29
C GLU A 62 0.52 10.15 -5.76
N LEU A 63 1.30 11.16 -6.12
CA LEU A 63 1.05 12.55 -5.76
C LEU A 63 -0.21 13.03 -6.48
N ASP A 64 -1.15 13.60 -5.74
CA ASP A 64 -2.34 14.24 -6.29
C ASP A 64 -2.61 15.53 -5.51
N VAL A 65 -2.31 16.65 -6.15
CA VAL A 65 -2.50 17.98 -5.57
C VAL A 65 -3.96 18.42 -5.56
N GLY A 66 -4.86 17.72 -6.27
CA GLY A 66 -6.30 18.02 -6.29
C GLY A 66 -6.60 19.50 -6.53
N ASP A 67 -7.39 20.07 -5.61
CA ASP A 67 -7.75 21.50 -5.56
C ASP A 67 -6.89 22.30 -4.56
N LEU A 68 -5.79 21.73 -4.05
CA LEU A 68 -4.89 22.42 -3.12
C LEU A 68 -4.28 23.64 -3.80
N GLU A 69 -4.20 24.74 -3.06
CA GLU A 69 -3.51 25.93 -3.55
C GLU A 69 -1.99 25.67 -3.63
N PRO A 70 -1.25 26.33 -4.54
CA PRO A 70 0.19 26.09 -4.72
C PRO A 70 1.03 26.26 -3.45
N ASP A 71 0.61 27.10 -2.50
CA ASP A 71 1.28 27.30 -1.21
C ASP A 71 0.94 26.24 -0.16
N GLU A 72 0.00 25.34 -0.46
CA GLU A 72 -0.40 24.23 0.41
C GLU A 72 0.30 22.91 0.05
N VAL A 73 1.05 22.88 -1.05
CA VAL A 73 1.77 21.72 -1.57
C VAL A 73 3.26 21.87 -1.25
N ASP A 74 3.84 20.82 -0.68
CA ASP A 74 5.29 20.68 -0.51
C ASP A 74 5.77 19.63 -1.51
N GLU A 75 6.31 20.10 -2.65
CA GLU A 75 6.80 19.23 -3.73
C GLU A 75 8.08 18.47 -3.34
N ASP A 76 8.80 18.93 -2.30
CA ASP A 76 10.04 18.31 -1.82
C ASP A 76 9.78 17.26 -0.72
N ALA A 77 8.52 17.05 -0.36
CA ALA A 77 8.13 16.08 0.66
C ALA A 77 8.49 14.64 0.22
N PRO A 78 9.09 13.82 1.11
CA PRO A 78 9.60 12.50 0.74
C PRO A 78 8.48 11.47 0.54
N ASP A 79 8.78 10.42 -0.23
CA ASP A 79 7.99 9.18 -0.24
C ASP A 79 8.02 8.52 1.15
N LEU A 80 6.88 7.98 1.59
CA LEU A 80 6.71 7.43 2.93
C LEU A 80 6.73 5.89 2.98
N SER A 81 7.09 5.20 1.89
CA SER A 81 7.14 3.73 1.83
C SER A 81 8.08 3.10 2.86
N ASP A 82 9.05 3.88 3.33
CA ASP A 82 10.07 3.49 4.31
C ASP A 82 9.93 4.20 5.66
N ALA A 83 8.82 4.92 5.90
CA ALA A 83 8.65 5.73 7.11
C ALA A 83 8.85 4.91 8.40
N GLY A 84 8.38 3.66 8.40
CA GLY A 84 8.53 2.70 9.49
C GLY A 84 9.94 2.13 9.69
N LEU A 85 10.88 2.37 8.78
CA LEU A 85 12.30 2.10 8.98
C LEU A 85 12.99 3.24 9.76
N LYS A 86 12.48 4.46 9.62
CA LYS A 86 13.07 5.68 10.20
C LYS A 86 12.47 6.02 11.56
N HIS A 87 11.17 5.81 11.72
CA HIS A 87 10.41 6.26 12.89
C HIS A 87 9.36 5.23 13.32
N ASP A 88 9.14 5.15 14.63
CA ASP A 88 8.04 4.37 15.20
C ASP A 88 6.72 5.18 15.21
N GLN A 89 5.62 4.50 15.53
CA GLN A 89 4.29 5.12 15.57
C GLN A 89 4.23 6.31 16.53
N GLU A 90 4.82 6.21 17.72
CA GLU A 90 4.77 7.28 18.73
C GLU A 90 5.45 8.55 18.20
N TRP A 91 6.62 8.41 17.59
CA TRP A 91 7.32 9.54 16.98
C TRP A 91 6.50 10.18 15.87
N ILE A 92 5.92 9.37 14.96
CA ILE A 92 5.07 9.86 13.85
C ILE A 92 3.87 10.63 14.43
N MET A 93 3.24 10.11 15.48
CA MET A 93 2.14 10.79 16.17
C MET A 93 2.56 12.15 16.73
N GLN A 94 3.75 12.26 17.33
CA GLN A 94 4.24 13.56 17.84
C GLN A 94 4.57 14.52 16.68
N TYR A 95 5.10 14.01 15.57
CA TYR A 95 5.51 14.82 14.43
C TYR A 95 4.30 15.43 13.72
N LEU A 96 3.27 14.63 13.41
CA LEU A 96 1.99 15.11 12.83
C LEU A 96 1.20 16.02 13.78
N LYS A 97 1.46 15.94 15.09
CA LYS A 97 0.94 16.89 16.09
C LYS A 97 1.81 18.14 16.27
N LYS A 98 2.88 18.31 15.47
CA LYS A 98 3.84 19.44 15.53
C LYS A 98 4.55 19.59 16.88
N LYS A 99 4.75 18.48 17.61
CA LYS A 99 5.37 18.43 18.94
C LYS A 99 6.87 18.12 18.91
N VAL A 100 7.31 17.38 17.91
CA VAL A 100 8.73 17.13 17.62
C VAL A 100 9.14 17.73 16.28
N LYS A 101 10.44 17.70 15.99
CA LYS A 101 11.03 18.21 14.75
C LYS A 101 11.83 17.11 14.06
N LEU A 102 11.85 17.15 12.74
CA LEU A 102 12.74 16.40 11.87
C LEU A 102 13.63 17.42 11.15
N ASN A 103 14.95 17.28 11.23
CA ASN A 103 15.90 18.24 10.64
C ASN A 103 15.61 19.71 11.03
N ASP A 104 15.36 19.95 12.32
CA ASP A 104 14.98 21.26 12.88
C ASP A 104 13.62 21.86 12.44
N GLU A 105 12.87 21.12 11.62
CA GLU A 105 11.59 21.54 11.06
C GLU A 105 10.43 20.72 11.63
N LYS A 106 9.28 21.36 11.81
CA LYS A 106 8.03 20.67 12.17
C LYS A 106 7.34 20.24 10.90
N HIS A 107 6.54 19.19 10.95
CA HIS A 107 5.68 18.81 9.83
C HIS A 107 4.86 20.01 9.34
N GLU A 108 4.71 20.21 8.03
CA GLU A 108 4.12 21.43 7.46
C GLU A 108 2.67 21.64 7.93
N LYS A 109 1.87 20.58 7.90
CA LYS A 109 0.47 20.60 8.35
C LYS A 109 0.28 19.88 9.69
N LYS A 110 -0.69 20.32 10.50
CA LYS A 110 -1.10 19.55 11.68
C LYS A 110 -2.25 18.64 11.26
N PHE A 111 -2.22 17.36 11.65
CA PHE A 111 -3.35 16.46 11.40
C PHE A 111 -4.63 16.94 12.10
N ARG A 112 -5.79 16.82 11.42
CA ARG A 112 -7.09 17.37 11.88
C ARG A 112 -8.24 16.34 11.92
N GLY A 113 -7.98 15.07 11.66
CA GLY A 113 -8.96 14.00 11.84
C GLY A 113 -9.23 13.63 13.29
N THR A 114 -10.07 12.63 13.48
CA THR A 114 -10.40 12.02 14.78
C THR A 114 -9.20 11.26 15.37
N ASP A 115 -9.23 10.98 16.67
CA ASP A 115 -8.17 10.20 17.32
C ASP A 115 -8.08 8.76 16.76
N GLU A 116 -9.21 8.14 16.38
CA GLU A 116 -9.25 6.80 15.79
C GLU A 116 -8.62 6.78 14.38
N GLU A 117 -8.95 7.76 13.54
CA GLU A 117 -8.31 7.92 12.23
C GLU A 117 -6.80 8.18 12.39
N PHE A 118 -6.43 8.99 13.38
CA PHE A 118 -5.03 9.32 13.66
C PHE A 118 -4.22 8.10 14.09
N GLU A 119 -4.77 7.29 14.99
CA GLU A 119 -4.14 6.05 15.43
C GLU A 119 -4.00 5.06 14.27
N THR A 120 -5.06 4.90 13.46
CA THR A 120 -5.06 4.01 12.29
C THR A 120 -4.01 4.44 11.25
N LEU A 121 -3.98 5.73 10.92
CA LEU A 121 -3.03 6.30 9.95
C LEU A 121 -1.58 6.13 10.43
N THR A 122 -1.29 6.50 11.68
CA THR A 122 0.09 6.46 12.20
C THR A 122 0.59 5.04 12.42
N ALA A 123 -0.29 4.10 12.82
CA ALA A 123 0.03 2.68 12.87
C ALA A 123 0.44 2.16 11.49
N TRP A 124 -0.34 2.49 10.46
CA TRP A 124 -0.05 2.09 9.09
C TRP A 124 1.27 2.68 8.59
N LEU A 125 1.51 3.99 8.76
CA LEU A 125 2.77 4.64 8.36
C LEU A 125 4.00 3.98 9.02
N SER A 126 3.92 3.64 10.31
CA SER A 126 5.01 2.96 11.02
C SER A 126 5.24 1.51 10.58
N ALA A 127 4.27 0.91 9.90
CA ALA A 127 4.39 -0.43 9.32
C ALA A 127 4.99 -0.41 7.90
N LEU A 128 5.09 0.76 7.25
CA LEU A 128 5.69 0.91 5.93
C LEU A 128 7.21 0.76 6.01
N LYS A 129 7.71 -0.39 5.56
CA LYS A 129 9.13 -0.77 5.66
C LYS A 129 9.73 -1.20 4.33
N THR A 130 9.15 -0.72 3.24
CA THR A 130 9.66 -0.98 1.90
C THR A 130 10.57 0.18 1.53
N GLU A 131 11.85 -0.07 1.31
CA GLU A 131 12.79 0.95 0.86
C GLU A 131 12.18 1.73 -0.32
N ALA A 132 12.00 3.04 -0.13
CA ALA A 132 11.57 3.93 -1.20
C ALA A 132 12.66 3.92 -2.27
N LYS A 133 12.28 3.71 -3.54
CA LYS A 133 13.21 3.66 -4.66
C LYS A 133 13.52 5.04 -5.22
#